data_AF-A0A6H0KHH9-F1
#
_entry.id   AF-A0A6H0KHH9-F1
#
_cell.length_a   1.000
_cell.length_b   1.000
_cell.length_c   1.000
_cell.angle_alpha   90.00
_cell.angle_beta   90.00
_cell.angle_gamma   90.00
#
_symmetry.space_group_name_H-M   'P 1'
#
loop_
_entity.id
_entity.type
_entity.pdbx_description
1 polymer ?
#
loop_
_entity_poly.entity_id
_entity_poly.type
_entity_poly.pdbx_seq_one_letter_code
_entity_poly.pdbx_strand_id
1 'polypeptide(L)' 'MSEKEMNSYRLTSMEEPTDQMLATLMREVAEEAKRKGVEATDKLFKRLDETVALRKKEWMQKRNKIVK' A
#
# COMPACT_ATOMS: atom_id res chain seq x y z
N MET A 1 11.70 26.70 1.91
CA MET A 1 10.49 26.36 1.16
C MET A 1 9.31 26.32 2.10
N SER A 2 8.44 27.30 2.00
CA SER A 2 7.18 27.34 2.74
C SER A 2 6.12 26.44 2.09
N GLU A 3 5.15 25.98 2.87
CA GLU A 3 4.04 25.17 2.37
C GLU A 3 3.18 25.95 1.35
N LYS A 4 3.07 27.27 1.52
CA LYS A 4 2.35 28.17 0.60
C LYS A 4 2.99 28.19 -0.79
N GLU A 5 4.32 28.25 -0.87
CA GLU A 5 5.06 28.21 -2.15
C GLU A 5 4.90 26.84 -2.83
N MET A 6 4.97 25.75 -2.06
CA MET A 6 4.77 24.41 -2.60
C MET A 6 3.35 24.20 -3.12
N ASN A 7 2.35 24.72 -2.40
CA ASN A 7 0.95 24.57 -2.78
C ASN A 7 0.60 25.38 -4.04
N SER A 8 1.16 26.57 -4.20
CA SER A 8 1.02 27.34 -5.44
C SER A 8 1.58 26.58 -6.64
N TYR A 9 2.72 25.91 -6.45
CA TYR A 9 3.29 25.04 -7.48
C TYR A 9 2.41 23.83 -7.80
N ARG A 10 1.97 23.08 -6.78
CA ARG A 10 1.15 21.87 -6.95
C ARG A 10 -0.20 22.12 -7.64
N LEU A 11 -0.81 23.29 -7.40
CA LEU A 11 -2.20 23.55 -7.79
C LEU A 11 -2.33 24.44 -9.02
N THR A 12 -1.40 25.37 -9.25
CA THR A 12 -1.63 26.47 -10.20
C THR A 12 -0.42 26.85 -11.06
N SER A 13 0.79 26.36 -10.76
CA SER A 13 1.98 26.76 -11.52
C SER A 13 2.16 25.92 -12.78
N MET A 14 2.57 26.59 -13.86
CA MET A 14 2.98 25.98 -15.13
C MET A 14 4.50 26.10 -15.36
N GLU A 15 5.23 26.64 -14.38
CA GLU A 15 6.69 26.77 -14.40
C GLU A 15 7.37 25.47 -13.92
N GLU A 16 8.63 25.26 -14.31
CA GLU A 16 9.42 24.12 -13.86
C GLU A 16 9.79 24.25 -12.36
N PRO A 17 9.75 23.18 -11.56
CA PRO A 17 10.06 23.27 -10.14
C PRO A 17 11.56 23.51 -9.95
N THR A 18 11.91 24.29 -8.93
CA THR A 18 13.30 24.32 -8.46
C THR A 18 13.73 22.94 -7.95
N ASP A 19 15.04 22.65 -7.96
CA ASP A 19 15.58 21.39 -7.44
C ASP A 19 15.09 21.05 -6.03
N GLN A 20 14.94 22.07 -5.16
CA GLN A 20 14.45 21.88 -3.79
C GLN A 20 12.96 21.49 -3.75
N MET A 21 12.15 22.04 -4.66
CA MET A 21 10.74 21.69 -4.83
C MET A 21 10.60 20.27 -5.38
N LEU A 22 11.35 19.95 -6.43
CA LEU A 22 11.38 18.62 -7.02
C LEU A 22 11.81 17.56 -6.00
N ALA A 23 12.88 17.81 -5.24
CA ALA A 23 13.33 16.89 -4.19
C ALA A 23 12.27 16.64 -3.12
N THR A 24 11.48 17.66 -2.77
CA THR A 24 10.39 17.51 -1.81
C THR A 24 9.25 16.66 -2.37
N LEU A 25 8.83 16.92 -3.62
CA LEU A 25 7.80 16.12 -4.28
C LEU A 25 8.24 14.67 -4.45
N MET A 26 9.48 14.43 -4.88
CA MET A 26 10.02 13.08 -5.04
C MET A 26 10.09 12.32 -3.72
N ARG A 27 10.44 12.99 -2.62
CA ARG A 27 10.40 12.39 -1.28
C ARG A 27 8.97 11.96 -0.90
N GLU A 28 7.99 12.84 -1.07
CA GLU A 28 6.59 12.54 -0.76
C GLU A 28 6.04 11.37 -1.61
N VAL A 29 6.37 11.35 -2.90
CA VAL A 29 5.98 10.25 -3.81
C VAL A 29 6.65 8.94 -3.38
N ALA A 30 7.93 8.96 -3.01
CA ALA A 30 8.64 7.78 -2.53
C ALA A 30 8.05 7.24 -1.22
N GLU A 31 7.70 8.12 -0.28
CA GLU A 31 7.04 7.76 0.97
C GLU A 31 5.65 7.16 0.73
N GLU A 32 4.87 7.76 -0.18
CA GLU A 32 3.55 7.24 -0.55
C GLU A 32 3.64 5.87 -1.24
N ALA A 33 4.58 5.70 -2.17
CA ALA A 33 4.81 4.43 -2.86
C ALA A 33 5.21 3.34 -1.86
N LYS A 34 6.11 3.66 -0.91
CA LYS A 34 6.49 2.74 0.18
C LYS A 34 5.29 2.34 1.03
N ARG A 35 4.47 3.31 1.46
CA ARG A 35 3.26 3.05 2.27
C ARG A 35 2.29 2.13 1.52
N LYS A 36 1.99 2.45 0.26
CA LYS A 36 1.11 1.62 -0.59
C LYS A 36 1.66 0.21 -0.77
N GLY A 37 2.97 0.06 -0.93
CA GLY A 37 3.64 -1.24 -1.05
C GLY A 37 3.49 -2.10 0.22
N VAL A 38 3.69 -1.50 1.39
CA VAL A 38 3.48 -2.18 2.69
C VAL A 38 2.02 -2.59 2.84
N GLU A 39 1.07 -1.67 2.61
CA GLU A 39 -0.36 -1.98 2.72
C GLU A 39 -0.82 -3.09 1.77
N ALA A 40 -0.32 -3.10 0.54
CA ALA A 40 -0.64 -4.15 -0.44
C ALA A 40 -0.10 -5.51 0.01
N THR A 41 1.11 -5.52 0.56
CA THR A 41 1.76 -6.72 1.10
C THR A 41 1.00 -7.27 2.30
N ASP A 42 0.62 -6.41 3.24
CA ASP A 42 -0.17 -6.80 4.42
C ASP A 42 -1.53 -7.38 4.02
N LYS A 43 -2.22 -6.74 3.06
CA LYS A 43 -3.49 -7.24 2.51
C LYS A 43 -3.33 -8.60 1.83
N LEU A 44 -2.22 -8.81 1.12
CA LEU A 44 -1.92 -10.10 0.48
C LEU A 44 -1.75 -11.20 1.53
N PHE A 45 -0.91 -10.99 2.53
CA PHE A 45 -0.65 -11.99 3.57
C PHE A 45 -1.89 -12.30 4.39
N LYS A 46 -2.70 -11.30 4.73
CA LYS A 46 -3.98 -11.53 5.39
C LYS A 46 -4.90 -12.46 4.60
N ARG A 47 -4.99 -12.27 3.28
CA ARG A 47 -5.79 -13.15 2.40
C ARG A 47 -5.22 -14.56 2.32
N LEU A 48 -3.89 -14.71 2.33
CA LEU A 48 -3.25 -16.02 2.37
C LEU A 48 -3.61 -16.76 3.67
N ASP A 49 -3.53 -16.08 4.81
CA ASP A 49 -3.89 -16.66 6.12
C ASP A 49 -5.36 -17.09 6.17
N GLU A 50 -6.28 -16.23 5.69
CA GLU A 50 -7.71 -16.54 5.59
C GLU A 50 -7.94 -17.79 4.71
N THR A 51 -7.24 -17.87 3.57
CA THR A 51 -7.34 -19.01 2.65
C THR A 51 -6.81 -20.30 3.29
N VAL A 52 -5.68 -20.23 4.00
CA VAL A 52 -5.11 -21.37 4.73
C VAL A 52 -6.07 -21.83 5.82
N ALA A 53 -6.66 -20.91 6.58
CA ALA A 53 -7.63 -21.23 7.61
C ALA A 53 -8.89 -21.91 7.04
N LEU A 54 -9.40 -21.42 5.91
CA LEU A 54 -10.54 -22.03 5.22
C LEU A 54 -10.23 -23.46 4.76
N ARG A 55 -9.09 -23.66 4.09
CA ARG A 55 -8.67 -24.98 3.61
C ARG A 55 -8.46 -25.98 4.76
N LYS A 56 -7.89 -25.53 5.88
CA LYS A 56 -7.76 -26.37 7.08
C LYS A 56 -9.12 -26.82 7.62
N LYS A 57 -10.12 -25.92 7.66
CA LYS A 57 -11.49 -26.25 8.06
C LYS A 57 -12.13 -27.26 7.10
N GLU A 58 -12.01 -27.03 5.79
CA GLU A 58 -12.53 -27.95 4.77
C GLU A 58 -11.90 -29.34 4.89
N TRP A 59 -10.60 -29.41 5.08
CA TRP A 59 -9.89 -30.69 5.26
C TRP A 59 -10.36 -31.43 6.51
N MET A 60 -10.52 -30.72 7.63
CA MET A 60 -11.04 -31.31 8.88
C MET A 60 -12.46 -31.85 8.69
N GLN A 61 -13.34 -31.12 7.99
CA GLN A 61 -14.68 -31.58 7.67
C GLN A 61 -14.67 -32.84 6.79
N LYS A 62 -13.83 -32.87 5.74
CA LYS A 62 -13.66 -34.05 4.88
C LYS A 62 -13.18 -35.26 5.68
N ARG A 63 -12.16 -35.08 6.52
CA ARG A 63 -11.64 -36.14 7.39
C ARG A 63 -12.72 -36.69 8.31
N ASN A 64 -13.49 -35.83 8.98
CA ASN A 64 -14.55 -36.25 9.90
C ASN A 64 -15.71 -36.99 9.21
N LYS A 65 -15.91 -36.79 7.90
CA LYS A 65 -16.89 -37.56 7.11
C LYS A 65 -16.38 -38.96 6.70
N ILE A 66 -15.07 -39.15 6.62
CA ILE A 66 -14.44 -40.43 6.25
C ILE A 66 -14.28 -41.34 7.49
N VAL A 67 -14.09 -40.75 8.67
CA VAL A 67 -13.89 -41.47 9.94
C VAL A 67 -15.24 -41.82 10.63
N LYS A 68 -16.37 -41.34 10.11
CA LYS A 68 -17.72 -41.77 10.51
C LYS A 68 -18.20 -42.91 9.64
#